data_AF-A0A9W3CL74-F1
#
_entry.id   AF-A0A9W3CL74-F1
#
_cell.length_a   1.000
_cell.length_b   1.000
_cell.length_c   1.000
_cell.angle_alpha   90.00
_cell.angle_beta   90.00
_cell.angle_gamma   90.00
#
_symmetry.space_group_name_H-M   'P 1'
#
loop_
_entity.id
_entity.type
_entity.pdbx_description
1 polymer ?
#
loop_
_entity_poly.entity_id
_entity_poly.type
_entity_poly.pdbx_seq_one_letter_code
_entity_poly.pdbx_strand_id
1 'polypeptide(L)'
;MMNTPRGCEFPTIQTFEKAPSAAEFESGVELTNFPAVFRGCASSSDWDACSKWNPFKNGLDYLHERAGSVEVEAMLSRTAPIFNGDIRSHERVSMPFSDFIRLCKQHMISKENGSGVDDANSSASLCSIPQDPTPGQIYLAQFPILNDEKEDKVQLKILRRDIQTPTLLRGKSLSSINFWMNSAQARSSTHYDPHHNLLCVVSGCKKVVLWPPSASPSLYPMPIYGEASNHSSVGLDNPNLSAYPRAEHSLKQSQEVTLKAGDAVFIPEGWFHQVDSDELTIAVNFWWQSNIMSNMPEHMDSYYLRRITRRLIDREMSLLVSKPSSTDLKPPSEHLDQCNIGQAEGGDDNSSNESIEKGISSIREKTPLHDLDPSTSLALHELISLVHDHVNAVDTSKELQHTPPSYSNPASERDNSKILVNSLSCLEDDRVAHMLWNLEASKLRDALLAMARYFPRTLEALILHMLSPVAAEVLTQKFDEIDQQSGEEDRGQFYREFYGAFDDESAAMDIILTRKEAFAFQAFENVLDKYLGVNIASPTTNI
;
A
#
# COMPACT_ATOMS: atom_id res chain seq x y z
N MET A 1 -0.85 -32.76 -25.18
CA MET A 1 0.02 -33.35 -24.14
C MET A 1 1.45 -33.29 -24.62
N MET A 2 2.14 -32.17 -24.39
CA MET A 2 3.58 -32.07 -24.60
C MET A 2 4.27 -32.63 -23.36
N ASN A 3 5.21 -33.54 -23.58
CA ASN A 3 6.03 -34.16 -22.54
C ASN A 3 6.77 -33.08 -21.74
N THR A 4 6.45 -32.96 -20.46
CA THR A 4 7.32 -32.32 -19.48
C THR A 4 8.61 -33.14 -19.38
N PRO A 5 9.80 -32.54 -19.55
CA PRO A 5 11.06 -33.26 -19.37
C PRO A 5 11.13 -33.77 -17.93
N ARG A 6 11.34 -35.09 -17.77
CA ARG A 6 11.70 -35.68 -16.49
C ARG A 6 13.11 -35.18 -16.11
N GLY A 7 13.23 -34.48 -14.99
CA GLY A 7 14.52 -34.35 -14.27
C GLY A 7 15.28 -33.02 -14.37
N CYS A 8 14.63 -31.86 -14.46
CA CYS A 8 15.29 -30.62 -14.06
C CYS A 8 15.07 -30.42 -12.55
N GLU A 9 16.05 -30.81 -11.73
CA GLU A 9 16.12 -30.32 -10.35
C GLU A 9 16.17 -28.79 -10.39
N PHE A 10 15.31 -28.15 -9.62
CA PHE A 10 15.29 -26.70 -9.52
C PHE A 10 16.62 -26.24 -8.91
N PRO A 11 17.36 -25.28 -9.51
CA PRO A 11 18.69 -24.92 -9.04
C PRO A 11 18.67 -24.52 -7.56
N THR A 12 19.66 -24.91 -6.78
CA THR A 12 19.72 -24.51 -5.36
C THR A 12 20.32 -23.11 -5.22
N ILE A 13 19.78 -22.30 -4.30
CA ILE A 13 20.33 -20.98 -3.98
C ILE A 13 21.79 -21.12 -3.54
N GLN A 14 22.70 -20.50 -4.29
CA GLN A 14 24.11 -20.53 -3.98
C GLN A 14 24.44 -19.62 -2.79
N THR A 15 25.27 -20.12 -1.88
CA THR A 15 25.84 -19.32 -0.78
C THR A 15 27.31 -19.05 -1.05
N PHE A 16 27.69 -17.78 -0.97
CA PHE A 16 29.06 -17.30 -1.10
C PHE A 16 29.58 -16.90 0.28
N GLU A 17 30.71 -17.46 0.70
CA GLU A 17 31.35 -17.12 1.99
C GLU A 17 31.94 -15.71 2.00
N LYS A 18 32.12 -15.09 0.83
CA LYS A 18 32.57 -13.72 0.67
C LYS A 18 31.84 -13.07 -0.49
N ALA A 19 31.46 -11.80 -0.33
CA ALA A 19 30.88 -11.01 -1.41
C ALA A 19 31.86 -10.92 -2.61
N PRO A 20 31.41 -11.23 -3.84
CA PRO A 20 32.21 -11.07 -5.05
C PRO A 20 32.46 -9.59 -5.37
N SER A 21 33.39 -9.32 -6.29
CA SER A 21 33.51 -7.99 -6.90
C SER A 21 32.27 -7.66 -7.75
N ALA A 22 32.04 -6.38 -8.07
CA ALA A 22 30.92 -5.96 -8.90
C ALA A 22 30.89 -6.67 -10.27
N ALA A 23 32.04 -6.87 -10.91
CA ALA A 23 32.13 -7.55 -12.21
C ALA A 23 31.84 -9.06 -12.11
N GLU A 24 32.30 -9.72 -11.05
CA GLU A 24 32.00 -11.13 -10.78
C GLU A 24 30.52 -11.33 -10.41
N PHE A 25 29.95 -10.40 -9.64
CA PHE A 25 28.52 -10.40 -9.33
C PHE A 25 27.67 -10.27 -10.59
N GLU A 26 27.97 -9.26 -11.43
CA GLU A 26 27.23 -9.00 -12.66
C GLU A 26 27.28 -10.20 -13.60
N SER A 27 28.48 -10.70 -13.91
CA SER A 27 28.66 -11.80 -14.86
C SER A 27 28.25 -13.18 -14.34
N GLY A 28 28.42 -13.44 -13.05
CA GLY A 28 28.26 -14.78 -12.46
C GLY A 28 26.97 -15.00 -11.68
N VAL A 29 26.30 -13.94 -11.21
CA VAL A 29 25.10 -14.05 -10.38
C VAL A 29 23.94 -13.25 -10.98
N GLU A 30 24.11 -11.95 -11.18
CA GLU A 30 23.03 -11.05 -11.60
C GLU A 30 22.42 -11.47 -12.95
N LEU A 31 23.27 -11.77 -13.95
CA LEU A 31 22.81 -12.23 -15.27
C LEU A 31 22.05 -13.58 -15.26
N THR A 32 22.22 -14.39 -14.22
CA THR A 32 21.48 -15.66 -14.10
C THR A 32 20.03 -15.46 -13.67
N ASN A 33 19.69 -14.26 -13.18
CA ASN A 33 18.39 -13.91 -12.60
C ASN A 33 17.92 -14.93 -11.53
N PHE A 34 18.87 -15.44 -10.75
CA PHE A 34 18.65 -16.43 -9.70
C PHE A 34 19.13 -15.91 -8.32
N PRO A 35 18.44 -16.21 -7.21
CA PRO A 35 18.83 -15.72 -5.89
C PRO A 35 20.18 -16.28 -5.43
N ALA A 36 20.88 -15.48 -4.63
CA ALA A 36 22.17 -15.86 -4.04
C ALA A 36 22.31 -15.26 -2.63
N VAL A 37 23.01 -15.97 -1.74
CA VAL A 37 23.33 -15.51 -0.38
C VAL A 37 24.80 -15.15 -0.30
N PHE A 38 25.13 -14.03 0.34
CA PHE A 38 26.49 -13.56 0.56
C PHE A 38 26.74 -13.42 2.06
N ARG A 39 27.58 -14.29 2.63
CA ARG A 39 27.92 -14.25 4.04
C ARG A 39 28.82 -13.07 4.36
N GLY A 40 28.52 -12.40 5.47
CA GLY A 40 29.29 -11.23 5.92
C GLY A 40 29.38 -10.08 4.92
N CYS A 41 28.45 -9.96 3.97
CA CYS A 41 28.44 -8.89 2.96
C CYS A 41 28.45 -7.48 3.58
N ALA A 42 27.62 -7.23 4.60
CA ALA A 42 27.58 -5.94 5.28
C ALA A 42 28.82 -5.72 6.17
N SER A 43 29.25 -6.77 6.89
CA SER A 43 30.41 -6.70 7.79
C SER A 43 31.73 -6.52 7.02
N SER A 44 31.86 -7.11 5.84
CA SER A 44 33.03 -6.97 4.96
C SER A 44 33.05 -5.67 4.17
N SER A 45 31.95 -4.90 4.18
CA SER A 45 31.85 -3.58 3.56
C SER A 45 32.10 -2.45 4.57
N ASP A 46 32.69 -2.75 5.72
CA ASP A 46 33.00 -1.81 6.82
C ASP A 46 31.80 -0.95 7.23
N TRP A 47 30.65 -1.59 7.45
CA TRP A 47 29.47 -0.92 7.99
C TRP A 47 29.62 -0.71 9.49
N ASP A 48 29.82 0.55 9.89
CA ASP A 48 29.71 1.00 11.27
C ASP A 48 28.37 0.55 11.88
N ALA A 49 27.30 0.53 11.10
CA ALA A 49 25.96 0.10 11.50
C ALA A 49 25.93 -1.31 12.14
N CYS A 50 26.73 -2.26 11.65
CA CYS A 50 26.77 -3.61 12.23
C CYS A 50 27.22 -3.62 13.70
N SER A 51 28.00 -2.61 14.11
CA SER A 51 28.42 -2.43 15.49
C SER A 51 27.51 -1.45 16.25
N LYS A 52 27.22 -0.28 15.66
CA LYS A 52 26.53 0.84 16.31
C LYS A 52 25.03 0.65 16.44
N TRP A 53 24.39 -0.11 15.56
CA TRP A 53 22.92 -0.25 15.57
C TRP A 53 22.44 -1.49 16.33
N ASN A 54 23.35 -2.33 16.84
CA ASN A 54 22.99 -3.57 17.51
C ASN A 54 22.15 -3.31 18.79
N PRO A 55 20.87 -3.75 18.85
CA PRO A 55 20.00 -3.47 19.98
C PRO A 55 20.53 -3.99 21.33
N PHE A 56 21.28 -5.09 21.32
CA PHE A 56 21.87 -5.71 22.49
C PHE A 56 23.23 -5.11 22.90
N LYS A 57 23.71 -4.06 22.19
CA LYS A 57 24.97 -3.35 22.46
C LYS A 57 24.78 -1.83 22.41
N ASN A 58 23.81 -1.31 23.16
CA ASN A 58 23.44 0.11 23.21
C ASN A 58 23.01 0.73 21.87
N GLY A 59 22.74 -0.08 20.84
CA GLY A 59 22.39 0.44 19.52
C GLY A 59 21.05 1.15 19.47
N LEU A 60 20.11 0.78 20.36
CA LEU A 60 18.86 1.52 20.52
C LEU A 60 19.11 2.95 21.03
N ASP A 61 20.03 3.14 21.98
CA ASP A 61 20.39 4.48 22.47
C ASP A 61 21.06 5.31 21.37
N TYR A 62 21.95 4.69 20.60
CA TYR A 62 22.60 5.33 19.47
C TYR A 62 21.59 5.80 18.41
N LEU A 63 20.66 4.93 18.00
CA LEU A 63 19.61 5.24 17.04
C LEU A 63 18.67 6.33 17.55
N HIS A 64 18.32 6.29 18.84
CA HIS A 64 17.53 7.32 19.50
C HIS A 64 18.24 8.69 19.48
N GLU A 65 19.51 8.76 19.86
CA GLU A 65 20.29 10.01 19.82
C GLU A 65 20.41 10.54 18.39
N ARG A 66 20.60 9.65 17.42
CA ARG A 66 20.92 10.03 16.05
C ARG A 66 19.72 10.47 15.22
N ALA A 67 18.58 9.82 15.40
CA ALA A 67 17.40 10.00 14.57
C ALA A 67 16.10 10.12 15.38
N GLY A 68 16.15 10.18 16.72
CA GLY A 68 14.94 10.11 17.55
C GLY A 68 13.91 11.23 17.32
N SER A 69 14.33 12.39 16.82
CA SER A 69 13.46 13.51 16.45
C SER A 69 12.89 13.42 15.04
N VAL A 70 13.23 12.37 14.28
CA VAL A 70 12.71 12.16 12.92
C VAL A 70 11.35 11.50 13.04
N GLU A 71 10.33 12.08 12.40
CA GLU A 71 9.03 11.43 12.24
C GLU A 71 9.15 10.23 11.30
N VAL A 72 8.51 9.12 11.68
CA VAL A 72 8.50 7.87 10.91
C VAL A 72 7.07 7.32 10.81
N GLU A 73 6.72 6.83 9.62
CA GLU A 73 5.47 6.13 9.37
C GLU A 73 5.62 4.63 9.66
N ALA A 74 5.37 4.26 10.92
CA ALA A 74 5.37 2.88 11.36
C ALA A 74 4.13 2.13 10.88
N MET A 75 4.32 0.87 10.51
CA MET A 75 3.23 -0.02 10.12
C MET A 75 2.65 -0.68 11.36
N LEU A 76 1.41 -0.36 11.67
CA LEU A 76 0.62 -1.00 12.73
C LEU A 76 -0.20 -2.14 12.12
N SER A 77 -0.15 -3.34 12.70
CA SER A 77 -0.92 -4.48 12.21
C SER A 77 -1.87 -5.05 13.26
N ARG A 78 -3.14 -5.24 12.85
CA ARG A 78 -4.16 -5.96 13.62
C ARG A 78 -3.97 -7.48 13.55
N THR A 79 -3.24 -7.96 12.55
CA THR A 79 -2.94 -9.38 12.29
C THR A 79 -1.47 -9.69 12.55
N ALA A 80 -0.82 -8.94 13.45
CA ALA A 80 0.55 -9.20 13.86
C ALA A 80 0.71 -10.69 14.23
N PRO A 81 1.77 -11.38 13.77
CA PRO A 81 3.01 -10.81 13.23
C PRO A 81 3.00 -10.54 11.72
N ILE A 82 1.88 -10.55 11.00
CA ILE A 82 1.85 -10.32 9.54
C ILE A 82 1.65 -8.84 9.22
N PHE A 83 2.64 -8.21 8.57
CA PHE A 83 2.66 -6.76 8.34
C PHE A 83 2.43 -6.33 6.88
N ASN A 84 2.46 -7.24 5.91
CA ASN A 84 2.14 -6.92 4.52
C ASN A 84 0.99 -7.81 4.01
N GLY A 85 0.37 -7.45 2.89
CA GLY A 85 -0.70 -8.21 2.27
C GLY A 85 -1.99 -7.39 2.16
N ASP A 86 -3.07 -7.87 2.78
CA ASP A 86 -4.35 -7.17 2.78
C ASP A 86 -4.25 -5.87 3.58
N ILE A 87 -4.24 -4.75 2.84
CA ILE A 87 -4.10 -3.39 3.37
C ILE A 87 -5.13 -3.04 4.45
N ARG A 88 -6.28 -3.73 4.49
CA ARG A 88 -7.29 -3.56 5.55
C ARG A 88 -6.77 -3.95 6.93
N SER A 89 -5.76 -4.82 6.98
CA SER A 89 -5.19 -5.34 8.23
C SER A 89 -4.03 -4.49 8.77
N HIS A 90 -3.63 -3.44 8.03
CA HIS A 90 -2.44 -2.64 8.29
C HIS A 90 -2.75 -1.15 8.21
N GLU A 91 -2.14 -0.37 9.10
CA GLU A 91 -2.23 1.08 9.11
C GLU A 91 -0.82 1.69 9.13
N ARG A 92 -0.64 2.84 8.48
CA ARG A 92 0.57 3.66 8.62
C ARG A 92 0.30 4.71 9.70
N VAL A 93 1.02 4.61 10.81
CA VAL A 93 0.93 5.55 11.93
C VAL A 93 2.20 6.38 11.98
N SER A 94 2.05 7.71 11.87
CA SER A 94 3.18 8.61 12.08
C SER A 94 3.51 8.70 13.57
N MET A 95 4.80 8.63 13.89
CA MET A 95 5.32 8.80 15.24
C MET A 95 6.78 9.24 15.22
N PRO A 96 7.26 9.90 16.29
CA PRO A 96 8.68 10.14 16.46
C PRO A 96 9.44 8.81 16.50
N PHE A 97 10.58 8.73 15.80
CA PHE A 97 11.43 7.54 15.82
C PHE A 97 11.88 7.18 17.25
N SER A 98 12.04 8.19 18.13
CA SER A 98 12.30 7.99 19.56
C SER A 98 11.22 7.16 20.26
N ASP A 99 9.94 7.34 19.92
CA ASP A 99 8.85 6.55 20.46
C ASP A 99 8.88 5.11 19.96
N PHE A 100 9.16 4.91 18.67
CA PHE A 100 9.39 3.57 18.13
C PHE A 100 10.54 2.85 18.86
N ILE A 101 11.65 3.53 19.10
CA ILE A 101 12.80 2.98 19.85
C ILE A 101 12.41 2.70 21.31
N ARG A 102 11.62 3.57 21.95
CA ARG A 102 11.09 3.34 23.30
C ARG A 102 10.24 2.07 23.36
N LEU A 103 9.39 1.81 22.37
CA LEU A 103 8.60 0.57 22.27
C LEU A 103 9.50 -0.67 22.13
N CYS A 104 10.58 -0.58 21.34
CA CYS A 104 11.58 -1.65 21.25
C CYS A 104 12.26 -1.92 22.61
N LYS A 105 12.63 -0.88 23.36
CA LYS A 105 13.21 -1.02 24.71
C LYS A 105 12.22 -1.64 25.71
N GLN A 106 10.95 -1.26 25.63
CA GLN A 106 9.90 -1.84 26.48
C GLN A 106 9.71 -3.34 26.17
N HIS A 107 9.74 -3.73 24.89
CA HIS A 107 9.71 -5.14 24.49
C HIS A 107 10.88 -5.93 25.11
N MET A 108 12.10 -5.40 25.02
CA MET A 108 13.29 -6.01 25.65
C MET A 108 13.10 -6.24 27.15
N ILE A 109 12.68 -5.21 27.89
CA ILE A 109 12.51 -5.28 29.35
C ILE A 109 11.39 -6.26 29.74
N SER A 110 10.29 -6.28 28.99
CA SER A 110 9.15 -7.18 29.27
C SER A 110 9.56 -8.66 29.18
N LYS A 111 10.45 -8.99 28.24
CA LYS A 111 10.97 -10.35 28.06
C LYS A 111 11.95 -10.75 29.15
N GLU A 112 12.82 -9.83 29.58
CA GLU A 112 13.76 -10.10 30.69
C GLU A 112 13.04 -10.35 32.02
N ASN A 113 11.90 -9.68 32.24
CA ASN A 113 11.07 -9.83 33.43
C ASN A 113 10.06 -11.00 33.35
N GLY A 114 9.83 -11.56 32.16
CA GLY A 114 8.81 -12.56 31.88
C GLY A 114 9.37 -13.88 31.39
N SER A 115 10.00 -14.66 32.27
CA SER A 115 10.21 -16.10 32.04
C SER A 115 9.10 -16.91 32.73
N GLY A 116 8.13 -17.36 31.94
CA GLY A 116 7.25 -18.49 32.28
C GLY A 116 5.81 -18.15 32.64
N VAL A 117 4.98 -17.83 31.64
CA VAL A 117 3.60 -18.34 31.58
C VAL A 117 3.29 -18.60 30.11
N ASP A 118 2.91 -19.84 29.80
CA ASP A 118 2.46 -20.28 28.48
C ASP A 118 1.31 -19.42 27.96
N ASP A 119 1.42 -18.96 26.71
CA ASP A 119 0.35 -18.32 25.95
C ASP A 119 -0.76 -19.34 25.63
N ALA A 120 -1.64 -19.55 26.61
CA ALA A 120 -2.95 -20.14 26.39
C ALA A 120 -3.95 -19.46 27.33
N ASN A 121 -4.87 -18.71 26.73
CA ASN A 121 -6.01 -17.99 27.32
C ASN A 121 -5.73 -16.59 27.90
N SER A 122 -5.87 -15.58 27.04
CA SER A 122 -6.51 -14.32 27.43
C SER A 122 -7.63 -13.98 26.44
N SER A 123 -8.76 -14.66 26.62
CA SER A 123 -10.05 -14.09 26.23
C SER A 123 -10.34 -12.89 27.14
N ALA A 124 -9.97 -11.69 26.71
CA ALA A 124 -10.30 -10.45 27.40
C ALA A 124 -10.83 -9.41 26.41
N SER A 125 -12.15 -9.19 26.49
CA SER A 125 -12.91 -8.01 26.08
C SER A 125 -12.48 -7.25 24.82
N LEU A 126 -13.17 -7.55 23.73
CA LEU A 126 -13.44 -6.61 22.64
C LEU A 126 -14.21 -5.42 23.20
N CYS A 127 -13.51 -4.32 23.47
CA CYS A 127 -13.99 -2.92 23.48
C CYS A 127 -13.01 -2.10 24.32
N SER A 128 -11.98 -1.57 23.67
CA SER A 128 -11.20 -0.35 23.99
C SER A 128 -9.88 -0.44 23.24
N ILE A 129 -9.70 0.39 22.21
CA ILE A 129 -8.43 0.53 21.50
C ILE A 129 -7.41 1.13 22.49
N PRO A 130 -6.26 0.49 22.76
CA PRO A 130 -5.19 1.15 23.50
C PRO A 130 -4.67 2.32 22.64
N GLN A 131 -4.64 3.52 23.21
CA GLN A 131 -4.10 4.72 22.55
C GLN A 131 -2.59 4.61 22.23
N ASP A 132 -1.90 3.62 22.80
CA ASP A 132 -0.50 3.31 22.48
C ASP A 132 -0.39 1.94 21.81
N PRO A 133 0.28 1.83 20.65
CA PRO A 133 0.46 0.55 19.98
C PRO A 133 1.32 -0.38 20.84
N THR A 134 0.89 -1.64 20.97
CA THR A 134 1.69 -2.62 21.72
C THR A 134 2.99 -2.92 20.95
N PRO A 135 4.12 -3.20 21.63
CA PRO A 135 5.41 -3.41 20.96
C PRO A 135 5.41 -4.57 19.95
N GLY A 136 4.44 -5.48 20.03
CA GLY A 136 4.29 -6.61 19.10
C GLY A 136 3.60 -6.27 17.78
N GLN A 137 2.96 -5.11 17.67
CA GLN A 137 2.08 -4.76 16.56
C GLN A 137 2.69 -3.72 15.61
N ILE A 138 3.94 -3.31 15.81
CA ILE A 138 4.59 -2.25 15.02
C ILE A 138 5.79 -2.76 14.21
N TYR A 139 5.94 -2.23 13.00
CA TYR A 139 7.05 -2.51 12.12
C TYR A 139 7.46 -1.28 11.30
N LEU A 140 8.73 -0.88 11.36
CA LEU A 140 9.28 0.04 10.36
C LEU A 140 9.65 -0.76 9.12
N ALA A 141 8.76 -0.76 8.15
CA ALA A 141 8.90 -1.47 6.89
C ALA A 141 9.24 -0.49 5.76
N GLN A 142 10.34 -0.76 5.04
CA GLN A 142 10.72 -0.07 3.81
C GLN A 142 10.91 1.45 3.98
N PHE A 143 11.49 1.88 5.10
CA PHE A 143 11.61 3.30 5.38
C PHE A 143 12.84 3.91 4.69
N PRO A 144 12.73 4.95 3.85
CA PRO A 144 13.83 5.36 2.98
C PRO A 144 14.98 6.05 3.72
N ILE A 145 16.21 5.54 3.50
CA ILE A 145 17.49 6.22 3.78
C ILE A 145 17.97 6.99 2.53
N LEU A 146 17.60 6.51 1.35
CA LEU A 146 17.81 7.15 0.05
C LEU A 146 16.66 6.77 -0.89
N ASN A 147 16.16 7.71 -1.68
CA ASN A 147 15.19 7.48 -2.75
C ASN A 147 15.46 8.48 -3.88
N ASP A 148 15.77 7.97 -5.08
CA ASP A 148 16.18 8.79 -6.23
C ASP A 148 15.01 9.63 -6.81
N GLU A 149 13.77 9.15 -6.71
CA GLU A 149 12.59 9.86 -7.24
C GLU A 149 11.98 10.86 -6.23
N LYS A 150 12.27 10.68 -4.93
CA LYS A 150 11.63 11.43 -3.84
C LYS A 150 12.65 11.92 -2.82
N GLU A 151 13.72 12.57 -3.28
CA GLU A 151 14.83 13.02 -2.42
C GLU A 151 14.35 13.89 -1.24
N ASP A 152 13.36 14.76 -1.47
CA ASP A 152 12.79 15.65 -0.46
C ASP A 152 12.00 14.92 0.65
N LYS A 153 11.62 13.65 0.46
CA LYS A 153 10.85 12.84 1.42
C LYS A 153 11.71 11.83 2.19
N VAL A 154 13.04 11.90 2.09
CA VAL A 154 13.96 10.96 2.75
C VAL A 154 14.27 11.40 4.18
N GLN A 155 13.45 10.93 5.13
CA GLN A 155 13.53 11.32 6.55
C GLN A 155 14.74 10.70 7.29
N LEU A 156 15.15 9.45 7.02
CA LEU A 156 16.28 8.78 7.69
C LEU A 156 17.64 8.95 7.00
N LYS A 157 17.84 9.99 6.17
CA LYS A 157 19.12 10.25 5.49
C LYS A 157 20.33 10.33 6.43
N ILE A 158 20.09 10.70 7.69
CA ILE A 158 21.13 10.84 8.72
C ILE A 158 21.86 9.51 9.01
N LEU A 159 21.16 8.38 8.83
CA LEU A 159 21.67 7.02 9.03
C LEU A 159 22.56 6.56 7.86
N ARG A 160 22.53 7.25 6.71
CA ARG A 160 23.36 6.92 5.53
C ARG A 160 24.85 6.89 5.83
N ARG A 161 25.29 7.61 6.88
CA ARG A 161 26.70 7.71 7.29
C ARG A 161 27.25 6.42 7.91
N ASP A 162 26.40 5.55 8.44
CA ASP A 162 26.84 4.30 9.09
C ASP A 162 26.84 3.09 8.14
N ILE A 163 26.38 3.28 6.91
CA ILE A 163 26.30 2.24 5.88
C ILE A 163 27.10 2.64 4.63
N GLN A 164 27.56 1.63 3.88
CA GLN A 164 28.21 1.82 2.59
C GLN A 164 27.49 1.01 1.52
N THR A 165 27.58 1.43 0.26
CA THR A 165 27.11 0.59 -0.84
C THR A 165 27.97 -0.67 -0.90
N PRO A 166 27.40 -1.89 -0.81
CA PRO A 166 28.18 -3.12 -0.86
C PRO A 166 29.05 -3.22 -2.11
N THR A 167 30.23 -3.83 -1.99
CA THR A 167 31.22 -3.89 -3.09
C THR A 167 30.64 -4.49 -4.38
N LEU A 168 29.75 -5.48 -4.25
CA LEU A 168 29.08 -6.13 -5.38
C LEU A 168 28.11 -5.21 -6.15
N LEU A 169 27.67 -4.10 -5.55
CA LEU A 169 26.80 -3.09 -6.16
C LEU A 169 27.57 -1.84 -6.62
N ARG A 170 28.90 -1.83 -6.55
CA ARG A 170 29.70 -0.67 -6.94
C ARG A 170 29.46 -0.32 -8.42
N GLY A 171 29.10 0.94 -8.67
CA GLY A 171 28.83 1.45 -10.02
C GLY A 171 27.38 1.26 -10.50
N LYS A 172 26.52 0.59 -9.72
CA LYS A 172 25.08 0.50 -10.01
C LYS A 172 24.37 1.80 -9.61
N SER A 173 23.39 2.21 -10.41
CA SER A 173 22.48 3.30 -10.07
C SER A 173 21.38 2.76 -9.17
N LEU A 174 21.33 3.21 -7.91
CA LEU A 174 20.39 2.72 -6.92
C LEU A 174 19.11 3.56 -6.95
N SER A 175 17.97 2.90 -7.06
CA SER A 175 16.65 3.54 -6.99
C SER A 175 16.29 3.92 -5.54
N SER A 176 16.61 3.05 -4.58
CA SER A 176 16.37 3.31 -3.16
C SER A 176 17.28 2.51 -2.24
N ILE A 177 17.49 3.03 -1.03
CA ILE A 177 18.05 2.31 0.12
C ILE A 177 17.04 2.41 1.25
N ASN A 178 16.51 1.28 1.73
CA ASN A 178 15.46 1.30 2.76
C ASN A 178 15.90 0.62 4.05
N PHE A 179 15.51 1.21 5.16
CA PHE A 179 15.66 0.76 6.54
C PHE A 179 14.48 -0.11 6.94
N TRP A 180 14.76 -1.20 7.66
CA TRP A 180 13.78 -2.12 8.18
C TRP A 180 14.08 -2.41 9.64
N MET A 181 13.10 -2.26 10.52
CA MET A 181 13.27 -2.58 11.94
C MET A 181 11.96 -2.98 12.58
N ASN A 182 11.95 -4.13 13.26
CA ASN A 182 10.80 -4.65 14.00
C ASN A 182 11.11 -4.74 15.49
N SER A 183 10.10 -4.48 16.33
CA SER A 183 10.21 -4.60 17.79
C SER A 183 10.07 -6.07 18.21
N ALA A 184 8.94 -6.72 17.92
CA ALA A 184 8.76 -8.16 18.08
C ALA A 184 8.88 -8.91 16.74
N GLN A 185 8.60 -10.22 16.72
CA GLN A 185 8.62 -11.01 15.48
C GLN A 185 7.71 -10.39 14.41
N ALA A 186 8.19 -10.35 13.17
CA ALA A 186 7.47 -9.72 12.06
C ALA A 186 7.62 -10.52 10.76
N ARG A 187 6.53 -10.65 10.02
CA ARG A 187 6.43 -11.29 8.71
C ARG A 187 6.00 -10.27 7.66
N SER A 188 6.82 -10.12 6.62
CA SER A 188 6.36 -9.57 5.35
C SER A 188 5.79 -10.72 4.52
N SER A 189 4.49 -10.66 4.24
CA SER A 189 3.74 -11.66 3.45
C SER A 189 4.41 -11.97 2.12
N THR A 190 4.12 -13.13 1.53
CA THR A 190 4.62 -13.50 0.21
C THR A 190 4.26 -12.45 -0.86
N HIS A 191 5.27 -11.82 -1.45
CA HIS A 191 5.12 -10.81 -2.50
C HIS A 191 6.34 -10.77 -3.41
N TYR A 192 6.29 -10.02 -4.50
CA TYR A 192 7.47 -9.74 -5.32
C TYR A 192 7.64 -8.23 -5.54
N ASP A 193 8.86 -7.83 -5.86
CA ASP A 193 9.23 -6.44 -6.15
C ASP A 193 9.52 -6.24 -7.64
N PRO A 194 9.28 -5.03 -8.17
CA PRO A 194 9.66 -4.65 -9.53
C PRO A 194 11.12 -4.19 -9.65
N HIS A 195 11.98 -4.55 -8.69
CA HIS A 195 13.38 -4.19 -8.63
C HIS A 195 14.25 -5.41 -8.33
N HIS A 196 15.51 -5.36 -8.75
CA HIS A 196 16.54 -6.17 -8.09
C HIS A 196 16.72 -5.68 -6.66
N ASN A 197 16.89 -6.63 -5.73
CA ASN A 197 16.97 -6.33 -4.31
C ASN A 197 18.16 -7.05 -3.66
N LEU A 198 18.98 -6.30 -2.93
CA LEU A 198 19.97 -6.86 -2.02
C LEU A 198 19.54 -6.53 -0.59
N LEU A 199 19.03 -7.53 0.12
CA LEU A 199 18.61 -7.41 1.51
C LEU A 199 19.76 -7.82 2.45
N CYS A 200 20.29 -6.85 3.20
CA CYS A 200 21.37 -7.04 4.16
C CYS A 200 20.85 -7.01 5.61
N VAL A 201 21.13 -8.04 6.40
CA VAL A 201 20.80 -8.04 7.84
C VAL A 201 21.90 -7.34 8.61
N VAL A 202 21.57 -6.26 9.32
CA VAL A 202 22.52 -5.48 10.14
C VAL A 202 22.61 -6.05 11.55
N SER A 203 21.46 -6.38 12.14
CA SER A 203 21.34 -7.00 13.45
C SER A 203 20.15 -7.95 13.49
N GLY A 204 20.20 -8.99 14.34
CA GLY A 204 19.17 -10.02 14.40
C GLY A 204 19.29 -11.07 13.30
N CYS A 205 18.14 -11.60 12.89
CA CYS A 205 18.06 -12.73 11.95
C CYS A 205 16.79 -12.62 11.10
N LYS A 206 16.92 -12.96 9.81
CA LYS A 206 15.79 -13.08 8.88
C LYS A 206 15.80 -14.46 8.22
N LYS A 207 14.63 -15.07 8.13
CA LYS A 207 14.37 -16.24 7.30
C LYS A 207 13.62 -15.76 6.06
N VAL A 208 14.14 -16.10 4.88
CA VAL A 208 13.59 -15.69 3.59
C VAL A 208 13.22 -16.93 2.80
N VAL A 209 11.94 -17.07 2.49
CA VAL A 209 11.45 -18.11 1.57
C VAL A 209 11.28 -17.47 0.20
N LEU A 210 11.80 -18.10 -0.84
CA LEU A 210 11.88 -17.59 -2.20
C LEU A 210 11.19 -18.53 -3.18
N TRP A 211 10.44 -17.97 -4.12
CA TRP A 211 9.83 -18.69 -5.22
C TRP A 211 10.13 -17.98 -6.55
N PRO A 212 10.41 -18.73 -7.62
CA PRO A 212 10.62 -18.13 -8.92
C PRO A 212 9.33 -17.50 -9.46
N PRO A 213 9.44 -16.54 -10.40
CA PRO A 213 8.28 -16.00 -11.10
C PRO A 213 7.37 -17.08 -11.72
N SER A 214 7.96 -18.21 -12.16
CA SER A 214 7.22 -19.35 -12.74
C SER A 214 6.33 -20.09 -11.74
N ALA A 215 6.52 -19.90 -10.44
CA ALA A 215 5.64 -20.45 -9.39
C ALA A 215 4.35 -19.62 -9.21
N SER A 216 4.25 -18.42 -9.81
CA SER A 216 3.13 -17.48 -9.65
C SER A 216 1.72 -18.12 -9.68
N PRO A 217 1.38 -19.07 -10.59
CA PRO A 217 0.07 -19.71 -10.58
C PRO A 217 -0.28 -20.46 -9.28
N SER A 218 0.74 -21.01 -8.59
CA SER A 218 0.61 -21.70 -7.29
C SER A 218 0.56 -20.75 -6.10
N LEU A 219 0.94 -19.48 -6.29
CA LEU A 219 1.00 -18.45 -5.25
C LEU A 219 -0.23 -17.55 -5.24
N TYR A 220 -1.19 -17.73 -6.17
CA TYR A 220 -2.47 -17.01 -6.19
C TYR A 220 -2.32 -15.50 -5.96
N PRO A 221 -1.61 -14.77 -6.84
CA PRO A 221 -1.42 -13.34 -6.66
C PRO A 221 -2.78 -12.63 -6.54
N MET A 222 -2.81 -11.60 -5.69
CA MET A 222 -3.94 -10.73 -5.51
C MET A 222 -4.36 -10.11 -6.86
N PRO A 223 -5.64 -9.71 -7.01
CA PRO A 223 -6.14 -9.21 -8.27
C PRO A 223 -5.32 -8.05 -8.83
N ILE A 224 -5.08 -8.06 -10.14
CA ILE A 224 -4.21 -7.10 -10.85
C ILE A 224 -4.62 -5.63 -10.65
N TYR A 225 -5.91 -5.38 -10.46
CA TYR A 225 -6.50 -4.07 -10.24
C TYR A 225 -6.41 -3.58 -8.79
N GLY A 226 -6.11 -4.47 -7.83
CA GLY A 226 -5.93 -4.11 -6.42
C GLY A 226 -4.55 -3.49 -6.11
N GLU A 227 -4.46 -2.74 -5.01
CA GLU A 227 -3.21 -2.09 -4.57
C GLU A 227 -2.14 -3.11 -4.15
N ALA A 228 -2.53 -4.19 -3.49
CA ALA A 228 -1.64 -5.27 -3.06
C ALA A 228 -1.43 -6.34 -4.14
N SER A 229 -1.64 -6.03 -5.42
CA SER A 229 -1.65 -7.03 -6.51
C SER A 229 -0.38 -7.90 -6.57
N ASN A 230 0.78 -7.40 -6.11
CA ASN A 230 2.06 -8.13 -6.10
C ASN A 230 2.20 -9.11 -4.94
N HIS A 231 1.22 -9.16 -4.03
CA HIS A 231 1.16 -10.09 -2.92
C HIS A 231 0.38 -11.36 -3.30
N SER A 232 0.70 -12.47 -2.63
CA SER A 232 -0.13 -13.68 -2.60
C SER A 232 -1.42 -13.41 -1.83
N SER A 233 -2.55 -13.93 -2.32
CA SER A 233 -3.81 -13.96 -1.56
C SER A 233 -3.87 -15.09 -0.53
N VAL A 234 -2.86 -15.97 -0.51
CA VAL A 234 -2.82 -17.17 0.32
C VAL A 234 -1.61 -17.12 1.26
N GLY A 235 -1.85 -17.36 2.55
CA GLY A 235 -0.79 -17.67 3.51
C GLY A 235 -0.21 -19.05 3.21
N LEU A 236 1.07 -19.12 2.85
CA LEU A 236 1.69 -20.34 2.31
C LEU A 236 2.26 -21.28 3.39
N ASP A 237 2.28 -20.86 4.65
CA ASP A 237 2.75 -21.72 5.75
C ASP A 237 1.77 -22.87 6.04
N ASN A 238 0.47 -22.61 5.89
CA ASN A 238 -0.60 -23.61 6.04
C ASN A 238 -1.79 -23.27 5.13
N PRO A 239 -1.66 -23.43 3.81
CA PRO A 239 -2.69 -23.04 2.87
C PRO A 239 -3.92 -23.95 3.00
N ASN A 240 -5.12 -23.36 2.94
CA ASN A 240 -6.34 -24.15 2.80
C ASN A 240 -6.38 -24.79 1.39
N LEU A 241 -5.86 -26.02 1.28
CA LEU A 241 -5.76 -26.73 0.00
C LEU A 241 -7.11 -27.07 -0.63
N SER A 242 -8.22 -27.01 0.13
CA SER A 242 -9.56 -27.17 -0.45
C SER A 242 -9.97 -25.94 -1.26
N ALA A 243 -9.62 -24.73 -0.81
CA ALA A 243 -9.89 -23.49 -1.52
C ALA A 243 -8.80 -23.17 -2.55
N TYR A 244 -7.55 -23.55 -2.25
CA TYR A 244 -6.36 -23.21 -3.04
C TYR A 244 -5.55 -24.46 -3.42
N PRO A 245 -6.11 -25.38 -4.24
CA PRO A 245 -5.46 -26.65 -4.54
C PRO A 245 -4.09 -26.50 -5.22
N ARG A 246 -3.84 -25.43 -5.99
CA ARG A 246 -2.53 -25.20 -6.62
C ARG A 246 -1.44 -24.84 -5.62
N ALA A 247 -1.79 -24.42 -4.39
CA ALA A 247 -0.82 -24.04 -3.38
C ALA A 247 0.03 -25.23 -2.92
N GLU A 248 -0.44 -26.47 -3.11
CA GLU A 248 0.38 -27.66 -2.88
C GLU A 248 1.68 -27.66 -3.71
N HIS A 249 1.66 -27.08 -4.92
CA HIS A 249 2.84 -26.98 -5.77
C HIS A 249 3.85 -25.94 -5.29
N SER A 250 3.40 -24.92 -4.55
CA SER A 250 4.27 -23.83 -4.07
C SER A 250 5.40 -24.35 -3.18
N LEU A 251 5.13 -25.36 -2.34
CA LEU A 251 6.11 -25.98 -1.44
C LEU A 251 7.22 -26.72 -2.19
N LYS A 252 6.96 -27.19 -3.42
CA LYS A 252 7.95 -27.89 -4.25
C LYS A 252 8.84 -26.93 -5.03
N GLN A 253 8.44 -25.66 -5.13
CA GLN A 253 9.11 -24.61 -5.90
C GLN A 253 9.75 -23.56 -4.99
N SER A 254 9.62 -23.71 -3.67
CA SER A 254 10.19 -22.80 -2.68
C SER A 254 11.60 -23.18 -2.29
N GLN A 255 12.39 -22.19 -1.90
CA GLN A 255 13.67 -22.39 -1.22
C GLN A 255 13.78 -21.42 -0.06
N GLU A 256 14.27 -21.91 1.08
CA GLU A 256 14.42 -21.13 2.29
C GLU A 256 15.90 -20.84 2.57
N VAL A 257 16.21 -19.61 2.94
CA VAL A 257 17.52 -19.21 3.44
C VAL A 257 17.40 -18.47 4.77
N THR A 258 18.35 -18.71 5.66
CA THR A 258 18.47 -17.98 6.94
C THR A 258 19.67 -17.04 6.88
N LEU A 259 19.42 -15.76 7.12
CA LEU A 259 20.38 -14.67 7.12
C LEU A 259 20.63 -14.22 8.55
N LYS A 260 21.90 -14.24 8.97
CA LYS A 260 22.34 -13.71 10.25
C LYS A 260 22.87 -12.28 10.07
N ALA A 261 23.08 -11.58 11.18
CA ALA A 261 23.75 -10.28 11.17
C ALA A 261 25.05 -10.33 10.34
N GLY A 262 25.15 -9.43 9.35
CA GLY A 262 26.24 -9.35 8.39
C GLY A 262 25.92 -9.95 7.02
N ASP A 263 25.00 -10.91 6.94
CA ASP A 263 24.67 -11.61 5.69
C ASP A 263 23.77 -10.77 4.78
N ALA A 264 23.82 -11.06 3.48
CA ALA A 264 22.91 -10.50 2.49
C ALA A 264 22.31 -11.58 1.60
N VAL A 265 21.11 -11.34 1.07
CA VAL A 265 20.51 -12.11 -0.02
C VAL A 265 20.25 -11.20 -1.20
N PHE A 266 20.64 -11.63 -2.39
CA PHE A 266 20.20 -11.07 -3.66
C PHE A 266 18.89 -11.75 -4.05
N ILE A 267 17.85 -10.95 -4.22
CA ILE A 267 16.52 -11.34 -4.67
C ILE A 267 16.35 -10.68 -6.05
N PRO A 268 16.33 -11.48 -7.13
CA PRO A 268 16.16 -10.92 -8.46
C PRO A 268 14.75 -10.35 -8.66
N GLU A 269 14.59 -9.48 -9.64
CA GLU A 269 13.32 -8.83 -9.92
C GLU A 269 12.23 -9.88 -10.21
N GLY A 270 11.03 -9.67 -9.66
CA GLY A 270 9.87 -10.55 -9.88
C GLY A 270 9.90 -11.87 -9.10
N TRP A 271 10.96 -12.16 -8.35
CA TRP A 271 10.98 -13.30 -7.43
C TRP A 271 10.04 -13.04 -6.26
N PHE A 272 9.12 -13.97 -6.05
CA PHE A 272 8.28 -13.95 -4.87
C PHE A 272 9.12 -14.31 -3.66
N HIS A 273 8.89 -13.61 -2.55
CA HIS A 273 9.57 -13.83 -1.32
C HIS A 273 8.68 -13.52 -0.10
N GLN A 274 8.86 -14.32 0.94
CA GLN A 274 8.32 -14.10 2.28
C GLN A 274 9.50 -13.88 3.22
N VAL A 275 9.38 -12.91 4.12
CA VAL A 275 10.47 -12.57 5.04
C VAL A 275 9.94 -12.62 6.46
N ASP A 276 10.41 -13.60 7.22
CA ASP A 276 10.22 -13.75 8.65
C ASP A 276 11.40 -13.15 9.39
N SER A 277 11.13 -12.25 10.32
CA SER A 277 12.14 -11.52 11.09
C SER A 277 11.99 -11.86 12.57
N ASP A 278 13.09 -12.24 13.19
CA ASP A 278 13.12 -12.37 14.65
C ASP A 278 12.96 -11.00 15.30
N GLU A 279 12.55 -10.95 16.56
CA GLU A 279 12.45 -9.70 17.33
C GLU A 279 13.72 -8.84 17.24
N LEU A 280 13.54 -7.51 17.31
CA LEU A 280 14.64 -6.53 17.32
C LEU A 280 15.60 -6.68 16.13
N THR A 281 15.11 -7.18 15.01
CA THR A 281 15.92 -7.34 13.80
C THR A 281 15.99 -6.01 13.05
N ILE A 282 17.19 -5.67 12.58
CA ILE A 282 17.46 -4.49 11.75
C ILE A 282 18.06 -4.94 10.44
N ALA A 283 17.52 -4.47 9.33
CA ALA A 283 18.02 -4.74 7.99
C ALA A 283 18.02 -3.48 7.12
N VAL A 284 18.85 -3.50 6.09
CA VAL A 284 18.89 -2.48 5.05
C VAL A 284 18.82 -3.19 3.71
N ASN A 285 17.96 -2.73 2.81
CA ASN A 285 17.90 -3.25 1.46
C ASN A 285 18.26 -2.19 0.43
N PHE A 286 18.82 -2.64 -0.69
CA PHE A 286 19.18 -1.82 -1.85
C PHE A 286 18.33 -2.23 -3.03
N TRP A 287 17.65 -1.29 -3.65
CA TRP A 287 16.93 -1.51 -4.91
C TRP A 287 17.63 -0.83 -6.07
N TRP A 288 17.68 -1.56 -7.20
CA TRP A 288 18.10 -1.03 -8.49
C TRP A 288 17.31 -1.71 -9.61
N GLN A 289 17.27 -1.06 -10.76
CA GLN A 289 16.62 -1.59 -11.95
C GLN A 289 17.47 -2.70 -12.56
N SER A 290 16.84 -3.80 -12.97
CA SER A 290 17.53 -4.89 -13.65
C SER A 290 18.03 -4.49 -15.05
N ASN A 291 19.16 -5.06 -15.49
CA ASN A 291 19.64 -4.87 -16.86
C ASN A 291 18.59 -5.36 -17.88
N ILE A 292 17.80 -6.37 -17.52
CA ILE A 292 16.66 -6.85 -18.30
C ILE A 292 15.68 -5.70 -18.48
N MET A 293 15.15 -5.12 -17.40
CA MET A 293 14.20 -4.01 -17.49
C MET A 293 14.75 -2.80 -18.25
N SER A 294 16.04 -2.49 -18.08
CA SER A 294 16.67 -1.34 -18.76
C SER A 294 16.89 -1.56 -20.27
N ASN A 295 16.96 -2.81 -20.74
CA ASN A 295 17.28 -3.15 -22.13
C ASN A 295 16.19 -3.94 -22.85
N MET A 296 15.02 -4.14 -22.23
CA MET A 296 13.98 -5.04 -22.72
C MET A 296 13.04 -4.42 -23.75
N PRO A 297 12.91 -5.07 -24.92
CA PRO A 297 11.66 -5.28 -25.61
C PRO A 297 11.05 -6.65 -25.20
N GLU A 298 9.84 -6.56 -24.62
CA GLU A 298 8.73 -7.54 -24.51
C GLU A 298 8.87 -8.88 -23.75
N HIS A 299 10.00 -9.59 -23.65
CA HIS A 299 9.97 -11.03 -23.23
C HIS A 299 9.78 -11.38 -21.72
N MET A 300 8.94 -10.66 -20.99
CA MET A 300 8.33 -11.11 -19.72
C MET A 300 6.81 -10.96 -19.82
N ASP A 301 6.23 -11.52 -20.88
CA ASP A 301 4.86 -11.24 -21.32
C ASP A 301 3.85 -11.26 -20.18
N SER A 302 3.85 -12.22 -19.25
CA SER A 302 2.86 -12.22 -18.16
C SER A 302 3.07 -11.11 -17.13
N TYR A 303 4.31 -10.79 -16.79
CA TYR A 303 4.64 -9.71 -15.85
C TYR A 303 4.49 -8.33 -16.51
N TYR A 304 4.94 -8.18 -17.76
CA TYR A 304 4.76 -6.96 -18.52
C TYR A 304 3.32 -6.77 -18.97
N LEU A 305 2.59 -7.80 -19.39
CA LEU A 305 1.15 -7.73 -19.60
C LEU A 305 0.51 -7.28 -18.30
N ARG A 306 0.90 -7.85 -17.16
CA ARG A 306 0.41 -7.36 -15.88
C ARG A 306 0.72 -5.87 -15.64
N ARG A 307 1.95 -5.40 -15.90
CA ARG A 307 2.31 -3.96 -15.75
C ARG A 307 1.64 -3.07 -16.80
N ILE A 308 1.50 -3.53 -18.04
CA ILE A 308 0.85 -2.84 -19.16
C ILE A 308 -0.63 -2.71 -18.86
N THR A 309 -1.30 -3.82 -18.56
CA THR A 309 -2.68 -3.86 -18.12
C THR A 309 -2.88 -2.99 -16.89
N ARG A 310 -1.99 -3.01 -15.90
CA ARG A 310 -2.06 -2.07 -14.78
C ARG A 310 -2.01 -0.61 -15.21
N ARG A 311 -1.04 -0.22 -16.06
CA ARG A 311 -0.96 1.15 -16.59
C ARG A 311 -2.20 1.53 -17.41
N LEU A 312 -2.77 0.60 -18.17
CA LEU A 312 -4.00 0.81 -18.92
C LEU A 312 -5.20 0.97 -17.98
N ILE A 313 -5.27 0.19 -16.90
CA ILE A 313 -6.26 0.33 -15.84
C ILE A 313 -6.12 1.71 -15.21
N ASP A 314 -4.93 2.11 -14.78
CA ASP A 314 -4.69 3.42 -14.15
C ASP A 314 -5.12 4.58 -15.08
N ARG A 315 -4.83 4.46 -16.39
CA ARG A 315 -5.30 5.40 -17.40
C ARG A 315 -6.82 5.40 -17.53
N GLU A 316 -7.44 4.23 -17.54
CA GLU A 316 -8.90 4.11 -17.66
C GLU A 316 -9.61 4.63 -16.40
N MET A 317 -9.09 4.34 -15.20
CA MET A 317 -9.53 4.94 -13.94
C MET A 317 -9.48 6.48 -14.02
N SER A 318 -8.37 7.03 -14.53
CA SER A 318 -8.24 8.47 -14.73
C SER A 318 -9.29 9.03 -15.70
N LEU A 319 -9.61 8.30 -16.77
CA LEU A 319 -10.63 8.68 -17.75
C LEU A 319 -12.04 8.66 -17.16
N LEU A 320 -12.36 7.64 -16.36
CA LEU A 320 -13.66 7.48 -15.69
C LEU A 320 -13.94 8.59 -14.67
N VAL A 321 -12.88 9.15 -14.08
CA VAL A 321 -12.96 10.29 -13.15
C VAL A 321 -12.85 11.64 -13.87
N SER A 322 -12.15 11.72 -15.01
CA SER A 322 -12.03 12.97 -15.77
C SER A 322 -13.33 13.35 -16.50
N LYS A 323 -13.64 14.66 -16.58
CA LYS A 323 -14.70 15.14 -17.49
C LYS A 323 -14.34 14.76 -18.93
N PRO A 324 -15.24 14.15 -19.73
CA PRO A 324 -15.06 14.14 -21.16
C PRO A 324 -15.15 15.59 -21.66
N SER A 325 -14.00 16.20 -21.95
CA SER A 325 -14.00 17.38 -22.82
C SER A 325 -14.63 16.95 -24.13
N SER A 326 -15.71 17.59 -24.52
CA SER A 326 -16.39 17.34 -25.79
C SER A 326 -15.50 17.74 -26.98
N THR A 327 -14.49 16.94 -27.31
CA THR A 327 -13.77 16.95 -28.58
C THR A 327 -12.88 15.71 -28.67
N ASP A 328 -12.98 15.03 -29.81
CA ASP A 328 -12.02 14.09 -30.41
C ASP A 328 -12.29 12.58 -30.32
N LEU A 329 -13.28 12.16 -31.12
CA LEU A 329 -13.12 10.99 -31.97
C LEU A 329 -12.49 11.43 -33.30
N LYS A 330 -11.18 11.20 -33.47
CA LYS A 330 -10.58 10.89 -34.79
C LYS A 330 -9.23 10.18 -34.60
N PRO A 331 -8.96 9.10 -35.34
CA PRO A 331 -7.68 8.40 -35.26
C PRO A 331 -6.57 9.24 -35.93
N PRO A 332 -5.30 9.08 -35.51
CA PRO A 332 -4.21 9.87 -36.06
C PRO A 332 -3.88 9.39 -37.47
N SER A 333 -4.00 10.27 -38.46
CA SER A 333 -3.36 10.10 -39.76
C SER A 333 -1.92 10.58 -39.69
N GLU A 334 -1.02 9.74 -40.19
CA GLU A 334 0.39 10.02 -40.45
C GLU A 334 0.58 11.33 -41.22
N HIS A 335 1.48 12.19 -40.76
CA HIS A 335 2.40 12.92 -41.64
C HIS A 335 3.57 13.49 -40.81
N LEU A 336 4.78 13.07 -41.17
CA LEU A 336 6.03 13.74 -40.84
C LEU A 336 5.99 15.18 -41.38
N ASP A 337 6.48 16.14 -40.59
CA ASP A 337 7.49 17.09 -41.09
C ASP A 337 8.25 17.79 -39.95
N GLN A 338 9.56 17.91 -40.17
CA GLN A 338 10.55 18.60 -39.35
C GLN A 338 10.58 20.11 -39.66
N CYS A 339 10.86 20.95 -38.65
CA CYS A 339 12.02 21.88 -38.57
C CYS A 339 11.77 23.15 -37.74
N ASN A 340 12.61 23.31 -36.71
CA ASN A 340 13.48 24.45 -36.37
C ASN A 340 12.97 25.90 -36.17
N ILE A 341 13.33 26.40 -34.97
CA ILE A 341 14.01 27.67 -34.61
C ILE A 341 13.25 29.00 -34.75
N GLY A 342 13.18 29.74 -33.63
CA GLY A 342 12.99 31.19 -33.60
C GLY A 342 12.95 31.76 -32.17
N GLN A 343 14.02 32.46 -31.78
CA GLN A 343 14.14 33.30 -30.58
C GLN A 343 13.22 34.53 -30.64
N ALA A 344 12.79 35.06 -29.49
CA ALA A 344 12.73 36.50 -29.23
C ALA A 344 12.59 36.80 -27.72
N GLU A 345 13.35 37.81 -27.29
CA GLU A 345 13.49 38.36 -25.94
C GLU A 345 12.37 39.33 -25.53
N GLY A 346 12.26 39.59 -24.22
CA GLY A 346 12.07 40.96 -23.72
C GLY A 346 10.83 41.22 -22.86
N GLY A 347 11.05 41.66 -21.61
CA GLY A 347 10.08 42.49 -20.86
C GLY A 347 10.01 42.23 -19.35
N ASP A 348 10.83 42.94 -18.58
CA ASP A 348 10.68 43.19 -17.14
C ASP A 348 9.30 43.79 -16.81
N ASP A 349 8.75 43.45 -15.64
CA ASP A 349 8.19 44.47 -14.75
C ASP A 349 8.12 43.99 -13.28
N ASN A 350 8.68 44.85 -12.42
CA ASN A 350 8.73 44.75 -10.96
C ASN A 350 7.36 45.03 -10.33
N SER A 351 6.96 44.26 -9.32
CA SER A 351 6.26 44.82 -8.16
C SER A 351 6.51 44.02 -6.90
N SER A 352 7.28 44.64 -6.00
CA SER A 352 7.39 44.35 -4.57
C SER A 352 6.02 44.29 -3.90
N ASN A 353 5.81 43.33 -3.00
CA ASN A 353 5.08 43.61 -1.75
C ASN A 353 5.48 42.65 -0.61
N GLU A 354 5.83 43.33 0.47
CA GLU A 354 6.18 42.97 1.83
C GLU A 354 5.61 41.67 2.42
N SER A 355 6.53 40.90 2.98
CA SER A 355 6.34 39.82 3.94
C SER A 355 5.83 40.36 5.28
N ILE A 356 4.62 39.96 5.69
CA ILE A 356 4.17 40.02 7.09
C ILE A 356 4.28 38.62 7.67
N GLU A 357 5.34 38.40 8.46
CA GLU A 357 5.42 37.33 9.43
C GLU A 357 4.31 37.50 10.47
N LYS A 358 3.44 36.49 10.59
CA LYS A 358 2.72 36.23 11.84
C LYS A 358 2.83 34.74 12.16
N GLY A 359 3.60 34.46 13.19
CA GLY A 359 3.74 33.14 13.78
C GLY A 359 2.39 32.57 14.20
N ILE A 360 2.19 31.29 13.92
CA ILE A 360 1.03 30.52 14.34
C ILE A 360 1.41 29.89 15.68
N SER A 361 0.96 30.50 16.78
CA SER A 361 0.97 29.90 18.11
C SER A 361 -0.32 29.12 18.34
N SER A 362 -0.19 27.82 18.55
CA SER A 362 -0.92 26.95 19.50
C SER A 362 -2.42 27.18 19.76
N ILE A 363 -3.19 26.08 19.60
CA ILE A 363 -4.59 25.84 20.00
C ILE A 363 -5.63 26.48 19.05
N ARG A 364 -5.96 25.77 17.96
CA ARG A 364 -7.17 26.08 17.17
C ARG A 364 -8.41 25.56 17.90
N GLU A 365 -9.20 26.50 18.41
CA GLU A 365 -10.55 26.27 18.92
C GLU A 365 -11.47 25.65 17.86
N LYS A 366 -12.47 24.90 18.33
CA LYS A 366 -13.51 24.24 17.52
C LYS A 366 -14.18 25.24 16.59
N THR A 367 -13.97 25.13 15.28
CA THR A 367 -14.66 25.95 14.27
C THR A 367 -16.18 25.70 14.35
N PRO A 368 -17.00 26.68 14.78
CA PRO A 368 -18.46 26.60 14.77
C PRO A 368 -18.96 26.51 13.32
N LEU A 369 -20.15 25.91 13.10
CA LEU A 369 -20.80 25.83 11.79
C LEU A 369 -20.93 27.19 11.06
N HIS A 370 -20.95 28.29 11.81
CA HIS A 370 -21.07 29.65 11.28
C HIS A 370 -19.75 30.26 10.76
N ASP A 371 -18.62 29.63 11.07
CA ASP A 371 -17.28 30.08 10.64
C ASP A 371 -16.79 29.36 9.37
N LEU A 372 -17.59 28.42 8.84
CA LEU A 372 -17.34 27.82 7.52
C LEU A 372 -17.51 28.89 6.44
N ASP A 373 -16.62 28.87 5.45
CA ASP A 373 -16.77 29.76 4.30
C ASP A 373 -18.07 29.41 3.55
N PRO A 374 -18.67 30.38 2.84
CA PRO A 374 -19.97 30.20 2.19
C PRO A 374 -20.01 29.02 1.22
N SER A 375 -18.89 28.70 0.57
CA SER A 375 -18.82 27.58 -0.38
C SER A 375 -18.81 26.22 0.31
N THR A 376 -18.10 26.07 1.44
CA THR A 376 -18.15 24.84 2.26
C THR A 376 -19.50 24.67 2.94
N SER A 377 -20.11 25.75 3.42
CA SER A 377 -21.45 25.71 4.02
C SER A 377 -22.52 25.22 3.01
N LEU A 378 -22.44 25.71 1.76
CA LEU A 378 -23.32 25.26 0.68
C LEU A 378 -23.11 23.77 0.38
N ALA A 379 -21.86 23.34 0.22
CA ALA A 379 -21.53 21.94 -0.05
C ALA A 379 -21.98 21.00 1.09
N LEU A 380 -21.78 21.40 2.34
CA LEU A 380 -22.25 20.67 3.52
C LEU A 380 -23.78 20.51 3.50
N HIS A 381 -24.51 21.59 3.22
CA HIS A 381 -25.97 21.53 3.12
C HIS A 381 -26.41 20.59 1.98
N GLU A 382 -25.79 20.67 0.81
CA GLU A 382 -26.15 19.81 -0.32
C GLU A 382 -25.87 18.34 -0.01
N LEU A 383 -24.73 18.01 0.63
CA LEU A 383 -24.39 16.63 1.02
C LEU A 383 -25.41 16.09 2.02
N ILE A 384 -25.73 16.87 3.06
CA ILE A 384 -26.74 16.51 4.06
C ILE A 384 -28.11 16.29 3.39
N SER A 385 -28.55 17.22 2.53
CA SER A 385 -29.82 17.11 1.82
C SER A 385 -29.88 15.83 0.99
N LEU A 386 -28.81 15.52 0.25
CA LEU A 386 -28.73 14.33 -0.60
C LEU A 386 -28.85 13.03 0.21
N VAL A 387 -28.24 12.98 1.39
CA VAL A 387 -28.35 11.83 2.31
C VAL A 387 -29.77 11.70 2.85
N HIS A 388 -30.38 12.79 3.31
CA HIS A 388 -31.73 12.76 3.84
C HIS A 388 -32.77 12.37 2.78
N ASP A 389 -32.66 12.88 1.56
CA ASP A 389 -33.53 12.50 0.43
C ASP A 389 -33.44 10.99 0.15
N HIS A 390 -32.23 10.42 0.20
CA HIS A 390 -32.02 8.99 0.01
C HIS A 390 -32.63 8.14 1.13
N VAL A 391 -32.36 8.48 2.39
CA VAL A 391 -32.91 7.76 3.55
C VAL A 391 -34.44 7.80 3.53
N ASN A 392 -35.04 8.97 3.26
CA ASN A 392 -36.49 9.11 3.15
C ASN A 392 -37.07 8.28 2.00
N ALA A 393 -36.40 8.21 0.85
CA ALA A 393 -36.84 7.38 -0.27
C ALA A 393 -36.79 5.88 0.05
N VAL A 394 -35.77 5.43 0.78
CA VAL A 394 -35.64 4.04 1.23
C VAL A 394 -36.72 3.69 2.26
N ASP A 395 -37.01 4.57 3.22
CA ASP A 395 -38.06 4.33 4.21
C ASP A 395 -39.47 4.31 3.59
N THR A 396 -39.75 5.20 2.63
CA THR A 396 -41.01 5.20 1.87
C THR A 396 -41.17 3.89 1.07
N SER A 397 -40.07 3.34 0.54
CA SER A 397 -40.09 2.06 -0.19
C SER A 397 -40.34 0.84 0.71
N LYS A 398 -39.95 0.91 1.99
CA LYS A 398 -40.22 -0.14 2.99
C LYS A 398 -41.67 -0.10 3.50
N GLU A 399 -42.26 1.08 3.66
CA GLU A 399 -43.67 1.22 4.08
C GLU A 399 -44.68 0.67 3.05
N LEU A 400 -44.33 0.67 1.76
CA LEU A 400 -45.15 0.11 0.69
C LEU A 400 -45.20 -1.44 0.65
N GLN A 401 -44.44 -2.15 1.50
CA GLN A 401 -44.41 -3.62 1.54
C GLN A 401 -45.24 -4.26 2.67
N HIS A 402 -46.08 -3.50 3.38
CA HIS A 402 -46.97 -4.06 4.41
C HIS A 402 -48.41 -4.28 3.91
N THR A 403 -48.67 -5.48 3.38
CA THR A 403 -50.04 -6.05 3.26
C THR A 403 -50.02 -7.47 3.85
N PRO A 404 -51.02 -7.91 4.66
CA PRO A 404 -50.89 -9.11 5.51
C PRO A 404 -50.98 -10.44 4.73
N PRO A 405 -50.49 -11.56 5.30
CA PRO A 405 -50.27 -12.80 4.56
C PRO A 405 -51.55 -13.62 4.41
N SER A 406 -51.86 -14.04 3.18
CA SER A 406 -52.78 -15.15 2.91
C SER A 406 -51.97 -16.36 2.45
N TYR A 407 -52.12 -17.47 3.18
CA TYR A 407 -51.44 -18.75 2.96
C TYR A 407 -51.79 -19.37 1.59
N SER A 408 -50.78 -19.63 0.75
CA SER A 408 -50.73 -20.79 -0.16
C SER A 408 -49.35 -20.99 -0.81
N ASN A 409 -48.67 -22.07 -0.42
CA ASN A 409 -47.59 -22.89 -1.03
C ASN A 409 -46.32 -22.28 -1.69
N PRO A 410 -45.14 -22.92 -1.49
CA PRO A 410 -43.84 -22.37 -1.83
C PRO A 410 -43.40 -22.81 -3.24
N ALA A 411 -43.58 -21.96 -4.23
CA ALA A 411 -43.02 -22.19 -5.57
C ALA A 411 -42.86 -20.90 -6.38
N SER A 412 -42.35 -19.81 -5.79
CA SER A 412 -41.89 -18.62 -6.55
C SER A 412 -41.22 -17.59 -5.65
N GLU A 413 -40.03 -17.89 -5.13
CA GLU A 413 -39.10 -16.86 -4.63
C GLU A 413 -37.81 -16.94 -5.46
N ARG A 414 -37.93 -16.47 -6.70
CA ARG A 414 -36.81 -16.19 -7.61
C ARG A 414 -37.19 -15.03 -8.52
N ASP A 415 -37.57 -13.90 -7.94
CA ASP A 415 -37.56 -12.63 -8.67
C ASP A 415 -37.69 -11.47 -7.67
N ASN A 416 -36.55 -11.02 -7.14
CA ASN A 416 -36.37 -9.65 -6.62
C ASN A 416 -34.89 -9.26 -6.44
N SER A 417 -33.95 -10.08 -6.94
CA SER A 417 -32.53 -9.72 -7.08
C SER A 417 -32.19 -9.37 -8.53
N LYS A 418 -33.04 -8.56 -9.18
CA LYS A 418 -32.63 -7.81 -10.37
C LYS A 418 -32.24 -6.41 -9.91
N ILE A 419 -31.11 -6.34 -9.20
CA ILE A 419 -30.28 -5.13 -9.24
C ILE A 419 -29.99 -4.95 -10.73
N LEU A 420 -30.54 -3.88 -11.28
CA LEU A 420 -30.54 -3.57 -12.68
C LEU A 420 -29.07 -3.54 -13.16
N VAL A 421 -28.68 -4.58 -13.88
CA VAL A 421 -27.59 -4.51 -14.84
C VAL A 421 -28.02 -3.47 -15.87
N ASN A 422 -27.51 -2.24 -15.76
CA ASN A 422 -27.49 -1.27 -16.83
C ASN A 422 -26.59 -0.06 -16.52
N SER A 423 -25.62 0.11 -17.41
CA SER A 423 -24.87 1.34 -17.72
C SER A 423 -23.66 1.67 -16.83
N LEU A 424 -22.50 1.76 -17.49
CA LEU A 424 -21.23 2.29 -17.00
C LEU A 424 -21.46 3.62 -16.27
N SER A 425 -21.40 3.62 -14.93
CA SER A 425 -21.46 4.86 -14.17
C SER A 425 -20.11 5.57 -14.27
N CYS A 426 -20.04 6.61 -15.10
CA CYS A 426 -18.96 7.59 -15.08
C CYS A 426 -19.24 8.66 -14.02
N LEU A 427 -18.30 9.56 -13.77
CA LEU A 427 -18.47 10.68 -12.82
C LEU A 427 -19.79 11.48 -13.04
N GLU A 428 -20.27 11.60 -14.27
CA GLU A 428 -21.44 12.41 -14.61
C GLU A 428 -22.77 11.81 -14.12
N ASP A 429 -22.83 10.49 -13.98
CA ASP A 429 -24.03 9.76 -13.55
C ASP A 429 -24.14 9.64 -12.02
N ASP A 430 -23.06 9.99 -11.30
CA ASP A 430 -22.97 9.86 -9.85
C ASP A 430 -22.98 11.23 -9.16
N ARG A 431 -24.12 11.55 -8.55
CA ARG A 431 -24.31 12.83 -7.83
C ARG A 431 -23.34 13.01 -6.66
N VAL A 432 -23.03 11.95 -5.91
CA VAL A 432 -22.11 12.03 -4.77
C VAL A 432 -20.69 12.28 -5.29
N ALA A 433 -20.25 11.48 -6.26
CA ALA A 433 -18.91 11.62 -6.83
C ALA A 433 -18.72 13.00 -7.47
N HIS A 434 -19.70 13.49 -8.23
CA HIS A 434 -19.65 14.80 -8.86
C HIS A 434 -19.54 15.93 -7.83
N MET A 435 -20.23 15.83 -6.70
CA MET A 435 -20.09 16.80 -5.62
C MET A 435 -18.69 16.76 -5.01
N LEU A 436 -18.22 15.58 -4.60
CA LEU A 436 -16.89 15.41 -4.00
C LEU A 436 -15.77 15.91 -4.94
N TRP A 437 -15.90 15.65 -6.24
CA TRP A 437 -14.91 16.05 -7.25
C TRP A 437 -14.76 17.56 -7.39
N ASN A 438 -15.88 18.29 -7.38
CA ASN A 438 -15.88 19.75 -7.60
C ASN A 438 -15.50 20.56 -6.34
N LEU A 439 -15.41 19.90 -5.17
CA LEU A 439 -14.89 20.55 -3.97
C LEU A 439 -13.35 20.58 -3.95
N GLU A 440 -12.81 21.71 -3.52
CA GLU A 440 -11.40 21.80 -3.12
C GLU A 440 -11.14 20.89 -1.91
N ALA A 441 -9.96 20.27 -1.85
CA ALA A 441 -9.58 19.34 -0.78
C ALA A 441 -9.74 19.91 0.63
N SER A 442 -9.29 21.16 0.85
CA SER A 442 -9.44 21.87 2.13
C SER A 442 -10.90 22.07 2.54
N LYS A 443 -11.77 22.44 1.59
CA LYS A 443 -13.21 22.63 1.82
C LYS A 443 -13.91 21.31 2.10
N LEU A 444 -13.53 20.25 1.39
CA LEU A 444 -14.06 18.91 1.65
C LEU A 444 -13.65 18.42 3.05
N ARG A 445 -12.40 18.64 3.45
CA ARG A 445 -11.91 18.34 4.81
C ARG A 445 -12.81 19.00 5.85
N ASP A 446 -13.06 20.31 5.71
CA ASP A 446 -13.86 21.07 6.66
C ASP A 446 -15.34 20.61 6.68
N ALA A 447 -15.92 20.31 5.51
CA ALA A 447 -17.27 19.75 5.41
C ALA A 447 -17.37 18.38 6.11
N LEU A 448 -16.42 17.47 5.86
CA LEU A 448 -16.42 16.14 6.48
C LEU A 448 -16.22 16.21 8.00
N LEU A 449 -15.36 17.09 8.48
CA LEU A 449 -15.20 17.35 9.92
C LEU A 449 -16.48 17.93 10.54
N ALA A 450 -17.16 18.83 9.84
CA ALA A 450 -18.45 19.36 10.29
C ALA A 450 -19.52 18.25 10.35
N MET A 451 -19.58 17.37 9.35
CA MET A 451 -20.47 16.20 9.38
C MET A 451 -20.13 15.26 10.53
N ALA A 452 -18.85 14.93 10.74
CA ALA A 452 -18.40 14.07 11.83
C ALA A 452 -18.81 14.62 13.21
N ARG A 453 -18.69 15.93 13.42
CA ARG A 453 -18.98 16.59 14.71
C ARG A 453 -20.47 16.80 14.97
N TYR A 454 -21.23 17.23 13.96
CA TYR A 454 -22.60 17.71 14.15
C TYR A 454 -23.66 16.78 13.54
N PHE A 455 -23.29 15.95 12.57
CA PHE A 455 -24.20 15.07 11.83
C PHE A 455 -23.61 13.64 11.62
N PRO A 456 -23.12 12.95 12.67
CA PRO A 456 -22.37 11.70 12.53
C PRO A 456 -23.18 10.59 11.84
N ARG A 457 -24.49 10.50 12.09
CA ARG A 457 -25.36 9.52 11.42
C ARG A 457 -25.58 9.81 9.94
N THR A 458 -25.53 11.08 9.55
CA THR A 458 -25.59 11.47 8.14
C THR A 458 -24.27 11.15 7.44
N LEU A 459 -23.13 11.34 8.11
CA LEU A 459 -21.82 10.91 7.61
C LEU A 459 -21.76 9.39 7.45
N GLU A 460 -22.25 8.66 8.44
CA GLU A 460 -22.33 7.20 8.42
C GLU A 460 -23.16 6.70 7.25
N ALA A 461 -24.36 7.26 7.03
CA ALA A 461 -25.20 6.90 5.89
C ALA A 461 -24.55 7.25 4.55
N LEU A 462 -23.86 8.39 4.45
CA LEU A 462 -23.13 8.78 3.25
C LEU A 462 -22.07 7.74 2.89
N ILE A 463 -21.21 7.37 3.84
CA ILE A 463 -20.07 6.47 3.60
C ILE A 463 -20.50 5.01 3.48
N LEU A 464 -21.35 4.51 4.39
CA LEU A 464 -21.71 3.09 4.43
C LEU A 464 -22.77 2.69 3.39
N HIS A 465 -23.62 3.62 2.95
CA HIS A 465 -24.79 3.27 2.13
C HIS A 465 -24.85 3.98 0.79
N MET A 466 -24.30 5.19 0.67
CA MET A 466 -24.41 5.99 -0.55
C MET A 466 -23.14 6.07 -1.39
N LEU A 467 -21.99 5.66 -0.83
CA LEU A 467 -20.72 5.71 -1.53
C LEU A 467 -20.69 4.63 -2.63
N SER A 468 -20.84 5.07 -3.87
CA SER A 468 -20.65 4.22 -5.05
C SER A 468 -19.15 3.92 -5.28
N PRO A 469 -18.82 3.01 -6.20
CA PRO A 469 -17.44 2.81 -6.63
C PRO A 469 -16.75 4.11 -7.13
N VAL A 470 -17.44 4.91 -7.95
CA VAL A 470 -16.89 6.17 -8.49
C VAL A 470 -16.68 7.20 -7.39
N ALA A 471 -17.67 7.33 -6.49
CA ALA A 471 -17.59 8.26 -5.37
C ALA A 471 -16.49 7.87 -4.38
N ALA A 472 -16.26 6.57 -4.16
CA ALA A 472 -15.17 6.09 -3.33
C ALA A 472 -13.79 6.42 -3.92
N GLU A 473 -13.58 6.20 -5.21
CA GLU A 473 -12.32 6.58 -5.87
C GLU A 473 -12.06 8.09 -5.73
N VAL A 474 -13.05 8.93 -6.06
CA VAL A 474 -12.96 10.39 -5.93
C VAL A 474 -12.66 10.80 -4.48
N LEU A 475 -13.36 10.21 -3.51
CA LEU A 475 -13.13 10.48 -2.09
C LEU A 475 -11.68 10.17 -1.70
N THR A 476 -11.15 9.01 -2.12
CA THR A 476 -9.77 8.63 -1.79
C THR A 476 -8.74 9.51 -2.48
N GLN A 477 -8.97 9.96 -3.72
CA GLN A 477 -8.11 10.97 -4.36
C GLN A 477 -8.12 12.29 -3.60
N LYS A 478 -9.27 12.71 -3.07
CA LYS A 478 -9.36 13.91 -2.22
C LYS A 478 -8.64 13.74 -0.90
N PHE A 479 -8.66 12.55 -0.29
CA PHE A 479 -7.85 12.26 0.90
C PHE A 479 -6.35 12.41 0.61
N ASP A 480 -5.88 11.92 -0.55
CA ASP A 480 -4.50 12.12 -0.98
C ASP A 480 -4.14 13.60 -1.18
N GLU A 481 -5.07 14.41 -1.74
CA GLU A 481 -4.89 15.86 -1.87
C GLU A 481 -4.84 16.56 -0.49
N ILE A 482 -5.71 16.18 0.45
CA ILE A 482 -5.73 16.69 1.83
C ILE A 482 -4.40 16.39 2.51
N ASP A 483 -3.90 15.17 2.35
CA ASP A 483 -2.64 14.72 2.92
C ASP A 483 -1.43 15.49 2.39
N GLN A 484 -1.44 15.87 1.10
CA GLN A 484 -0.38 16.68 0.51
C GLN A 484 -0.39 18.14 0.99
N GLN A 485 -1.56 18.65 1.42
CA GLN A 485 -1.75 20.04 1.84
C GLN A 485 -1.68 20.24 3.37
N SER A 486 -1.66 19.16 4.16
CA SER A 486 -1.76 19.19 5.61
C SER A 486 -0.45 18.74 6.28
N GLY A 487 -0.11 19.36 7.42
CA GLY A 487 0.96 18.84 8.29
C GLY A 487 0.56 17.51 8.94
N GLU A 488 1.53 16.72 9.43
CA GLU A 488 1.26 15.39 9.99
C GLU A 488 0.27 15.41 11.18
N GLU A 489 0.39 16.37 12.09
CA GLU A 489 -0.55 16.53 13.21
C GLU A 489 -1.99 16.81 12.73
N ASP A 490 -2.11 17.64 11.69
CA ASP A 490 -3.40 17.99 11.07
C ASP A 490 -4.05 16.81 10.36
N ARG A 491 -3.25 15.96 9.70
CA ARG A 491 -3.69 14.70 9.06
C ARG A 491 -4.19 13.71 10.10
N GLY A 492 -3.39 13.44 11.14
CA GLY A 492 -3.77 12.53 12.21
C GLY A 492 -5.02 12.98 12.95
N GLN A 493 -5.17 14.29 13.19
CA GLN A 493 -6.38 14.83 13.79
C GLN A 493 -7.61 14.67 12.88
N PHE A 494 -7.45 14.91 11.58
CA PHE A 494 -8.53 14.75 10.61
C PHE A 494 -9.08 13.32 10.61
N TYR A 495 -8.23 12.31 10.41
CA TYR A 495 -8.69 10.93 10.33
C TYR A 495 -9.25 10.40 11.65
N ARG A 496 -8.68 10.80 12.79
CA ARG A 496 -9.25 10.45 14.11
C ARG A 496 -10.66 10.99 14.28
N GLU A 497 -10.91 12.24 13.89
CA GLU A 497 -12.25 12.83 13.99
C GLU A 497 -13.21 12.23 12.96
N PHE A 498 -12.74 11.99 11.74
CA PHE A 498 -13.54 11.41 10.67
C PHE A 498 -13.98 10.00 11.01
N TYR A 499 -13.04 9.08 11.29
CA TYR A 499 -13.36 7.69 11.62
C TYR A 499 -14.01 7.56 13.00
N GLY A 500 -13.68 8.42 13.96
CA GLY A 500 -14.32 8.43 15.28
C GLY A 500 -15.82 8.79 15.28
N ALA A 501 -16.38 9.22 14.15
CA ALA A 501 -17.81 9.44 13.98
C ALA A 501 -18.62 8.14 13.73
N PHE A 502 -17.94 7.02 13.45
CA PHE A 502 -18.56 5.73 13.12
C PHE A 502 -18.59 4.82 14.35
N ASP A 503 -19.69 4.07 14.53
CA ASP A 503 -19.79 3.07 15.61
C ASP A 503 -18.78 1.91 15.40
N ASP A 504 -18.47 1.60 14.14
CA ASP A 504 -17.42 0.66 13.73
C ASP A 504 -16.52 1.33 12.67
N GLU A 505 -15.37 1.83 13.11
CA GLU A 505 -14.36 2.46 12.25
C GLU A 505 -13.87 1.51 11.15
N SER A 506 -13.82 0.20 11.44
CA SER A 506 -13.36 -0.81 10.47
C SER A 506 -14.36 -0.98 9.34
N ALA A 507 -15.66 -0.92 9.64
CA ALA A 507 -16.71 -1.02 8.63
C ALA A 507 -16.64 0.13 7.61
N ALA A 508 -16.36 1.35 8.08
CA ALA A 508 -16.20 2.51 7.19
C ALA A 508 -15.01 2.33 6.24
N MET A 509 -13.85 1.94 6.78
CA MET A 509 -12.65 1.65 5.98
C MET A 509 -12.89 0.52 4.97
N ASP A 510 -13.50 -0.58 5.42
CA ASP A 510 -13.78 -1.75 4.59
C ASP A 510 -14.72 -1.41 3.42
N ILE A 511 -15.75 -0.59 3.66
CA ILE A 511 -16.64 -0.13 2.59
C ILE A 511 -15.90 0.75 1.59
N ILE A 512 -15.14 1.75 2.05
CA ILE A 512 -14.38 2.64 1.15
C ILE A 512 -13.45 1.82 0.27
N LEU A 513 -12.66 0.91 0.86
CA LEU A 513 -11.71 0.07 0.13
C LEU A 513 -12.41 -0.91 -0.82
N THR A 514 -13.51 -1.53 -0.40
CA THR A 514 -14.27 -2.46 -1.26
C THR A 514 -14.89 -1.74 -2.46
N ARG A 515 -15.40 -0.53 -2.26
CA ARG A 515 -15.94 0.30 -3.35
C ARG A 515 -14.84 0.77 -4.30
N LYS A 516 -13.69 1.15 -3.77
CA LYS A 516 -12.50 1.49 -4.57
C LYS A 516 -12.03 0.30 -5.41
N GLU A 517 -11.95 -0.90 -4.83
CA GLU A 517 -11.62 -2.13 -5.58
C GLU A 517 -12.64 -2.43 -6.67
N ALA A 518 -13.94 -2.20 -6.42
CA ALA A 518 -14.99 -2.37 -7.43
C ALA A 518 -14.83 -1.37 -8.59
N PHE A 519 -14.43 -0.13 -8.32
CA PHE A 519 -14.14 0.86 -9.35
C PHE A 519 -12.93 0.45 -10.19
N ALA A 520 -11.86 0.00 -9.52
CA ALA A 520 -10.67 -0.52 -10.18
C ALA A 520 -10.96 -1.75 -11.05
N PHE A 521 -11.86 -2.63 -10.59
CA PHE A 521 -12.34 -3.77 -11.35
C PHE A 521 -13.11 -3.36 -12.59
N GLN A 522 -13.99 -2.36 -12.51
CA GLN A 522 -14.71 -1.83 -13.68
C GLN A 522 -13.73 -1.26 -14.73
N ALA A 523 -12.73 -0.49 -14.29
CA ALA A 523 -11.68 0.01 -15.19
C ALA A 523 -10.90 -1.13 -15.85
N PHE A 524 -10.67 -2.23 -15.12
CA PHE A 524 -10.07 -3.43 -15.69
C PHE A 524 -10.95 -4.11 -16.73
N GLU A 525 -12.24 -4.28 -16.49
CA GLU A 525 -13.17 -4.81 -17.49
C GLU A 525 -13.19 -3.95 -18.76
N ASN A 526 -13.23 -2.62 -18.62
CA ASN A 526 -13.15 -1.69 -19.75
C ASN A 526 -11.86 -1.87 -20.55
N VAL A 527 -10.71 -2.05 -19.88
CA VAL A 527 -9.42 -2.27 -20.54
C VAL A 527 -9.41 -3.59 -21.30
N LEU A 528 -9.96 -4.66 -20.72
CA LEU A 528 -10.05 -5.96 -21.37
C LEU A 528 -10.96 -5.92 -22.60
N ASP A 529 -12.12 -5.27 -22.51
CA ASP A 529 -13.03 -5.13 -23.64
C ASP A 529 -12.41 -4.27 -24.75
N LYS A 530 -11.92 -3.08 -24.40
CA LYS A 530 -11.40 -2.09 -25.35
C LYS A 530 -10.12 -2.51 -26.06
N TYR A 531 -9.18 -3.13 -25.35
CA TYR A 531 -7.85 -3.42 -25.89
C TYR A 531 -7.65 -4.90 -26.24
N LEU A 532 -8.39 -5.82 -25.61
CA LEU A 532 -8.22 -7.26 -25.82
C LEU A 532 -9.47 -7.94 -26.40
N GLY A 533 -10.60 -7.23 -26.54
CA GLY A 533 -11.87 -7.79 -27.03
C GLY A 533 -12.44 -8.88 -26.11
N VAL A 534 -12.07 -8.87 -24.83
CA VAL A 534 -12.51 -9.85 -23.84
C VAL A 534 -13.60 -9.23 -22.99
N ASN A 535 -14.84 -9.73 -23.13
CA ASN A 535 -15.95 -9.36 -22.28
C ASN A 535 -16.02 -10.36 -21.11
N ILE A 536 -15.63 -9.91 -19.91
CA ILE A 536 -15.83 -10.68 -18.69
C ILE A 536 -17.32 -10.60 -18.36
N ALA A 537 -18.09 -11.63 -18.72
CA ALA A 537 -19.37 -11.83 -18.07
C ALA A 537 -19.08 -12.04 -16.57
N SER A 538 -19.73 -11.26 -15.70
CA SER A 538 -19.61 -11.35 -14.25
C SER A 538 -19.66 -12.82 -13.82
N PRO A 539 -18.90 -13.25 -12.79
CA PRO A 539 -18.83 -14.64 -12.39
C PRO A 539 -20.25 -15.16 -12.14
N THR A 540 -20.70 -16.05 -13.01
CA THR A 540 -21.84 -16.90 -12.69
C THR A 540 -21.37 -17.73 -11.51
N THR A 541 -22.04 -17.57 -10.38
CA THR A 541 -21.97 -18.48 -9.25
C THR A 541 -22.33 -19.87 -9.76
N ASN A 542 -21.31 -20.62 -10.16
CA ASN A 542 -21.37 -22.04 -10.41
C ASN A 542 -19.97 -22.63 -10.24
N ILE A 543 -19.87 -23.41 -9.16
CA ILE A 543 -18.84 -24.39 -8.76
C ILE A 543 -17.70 -23.83 -7.90
#